data_AF-A0A2D6FIN8-F1
#
_entry.id   AF-A0A2D6FIN8-F1
#
_cell.length_a   1.000
_cell.length_b   1.000
_cell.length_c   1.000
_cell.angle_alpha   90.00
_cell.angle_beta   90.00
_cell.angle_gamma   90.00
#
_symmetry.space_group_name_H-M   'P 1'
#
loop_
_entity.id
_entity.type
_entity.pdbx_description
1 polymer ?
#
loop_
_entity_poly.entity_id
_entity_poly.type
_entity_poly.pdbx_seq_one_letter_code
_entity_poly.pdbx_strand_id
1 'polypeptide(L)'
;LYVHSANDPNEDNTEYVSVHRTGLQAVLTVGGTGSLVITGSGRGGGGGHGHLMNVGIGDTDPKTTLSVVHDYNETTFENQLSDGEGGGEILRYSPGANDTLTVGQLYFLHTDGTWDQTDADAVATGAKQLLGIGLGNARTAGVLIKGFVRIPSTEILNTPALGAVDGLPVYVSTTAGHIDFTAPSLSSDFVRIIGYAIDDDSSDVLIYFDPDGSWVEID
;
A
#
# COMPACT_ATOMS: atom_id res chain seq x y z
N LEU A 1 28.68 -9.09 -23.84
CA LEU A 1 29.62 -7.95 -23.83
C LEU A 1 30.01 -7.71 -22.37
N TYR A 2 31.16 -8.26 -21.96
CA TYR A 2 31.73 -8.03 -20.64
C TYR A 2 32.62 -6.78 -20.78
N VAL A 3 32.30 -5.69 -20.08
CA VAL A 3 33.20 -4.53 -20.02
C VAL A 3 33.71 -4.43 -18.60
N HIS A 4 34.93 -4.91 -18.40
CA HIS A 4 35.76 -4.50 -17.27
C HIS A 4 36.48 -3.21 -17.69
N SER A 5 36.51 -2.22 -16.81
CA SER A 5 37.63 -1.27 -16.75
C SER A 5 38.01 -1.06 -15.29
N ALA A 6 38.81 -1.96 -14.75
CA ALA A 6 39.58 -1.71 -13.55
C ALA A 6 40.97 -1.23 -13.98
N ASN A 7 41.37 -0.04 -13.52
CA ASN A 7 42.77 0.40 -13.53
C ASN A 7 43.10 1.24 -12.27
N ASP A 8 42.43 0.98 -11.15
CA ASP A 8 42.87 1.43 -9.82
C ASP A 8 42.91 0.24 -8.86
N PRO A 9 44.08 -0.14 -8.31
CA PRO A 9 44.21 -1.27 -7.39
C PRO A 9 43.68 -1.02 -5.97
N ASN A 10 43.13 0.16 -5.66
CA ASN A 10 42.59 0.49 -4.33
C ASN A 10 41.07 0.70 -4.28
N GLU A 11 40.32 0.47 -5.37
CA GLU A 11 38.87 0.59 -5.36
C GLU A 11 38.21 -0.77 -5.63
N ASP A 12 37.78 -1.46 -4.57
CA ASP A 12 36.80 -2.55 -4.64
C ASP A 12 35.43 -1.96 -5.00
N ASN A 13 35.22 -1.63 -6.27
CA ASN A 13 33.93 -1.13 -6.76
C ASN A 13 33.50 -1.91 -8.02
N THR A 14 33.25 -3.21 -7.85
CA THR A 14 32.67 -4.07 -8.89
C THR A 14 31.19 -3.75 -9.08
N GLU A 15 30.89 -2.87 -10.02
CA GLU A 15 29.52 -2.56 -10.46
C GLU A 15 29.05 -3.61 -11.48
N TYR A 16 28.14 -4.51 -11.08
CA TYR A 16 27.59 -5.54 -11.97
C TYR A 16 26.27 -5.08 -12.61
N VAL A 17 26.32 -4.51 -13.82
CA VAL A 17 25.12 -4.34 -14.67
C VAL A 17 24.99 -5.56 -15.58
N SER A 18 24.14 -6.52 -15.21
CA SER A 18 23.87 -7.70 -16.03
C SER A 18 22.56 -7.54 -16.80
N VAL A 19 22.63 -7.32 -18.11
CA VAL A 19 21.45 -7.40 -18.99
C VAL A 19 21.32 -8.84 -19.49
N HIS A 20 20.42 -9.62 -18.88
CA HIS A 20 20.08 -10.96 -19.36
C HIS A 20 18.94 -10.85 -20.37
N ARG A 21 19.16 -11.40 -21.57
CA ARG A 21 18.09 -11.60 -22.56
C ARG A 21 17.62 -13.04 -22.50
N THR A 22 16.38 -13.26 -22.07
CA THR A 22 15.70 -14.55 -22.21
C THR A 22 14.54 -14.35 -23.17
N GLY A 23 14.74 -14.68 -24.46
CA GLY A 23 13.72 -14.47 -25.49
C GLY A 23 13.50 -12.99 -25.86
N LEU A 24 12.24 -12.57 -25.96
CA LEU A 24 11.81 -11.21 -26.36
C LEU A 24 11.86 -10.16 -25.24
N GLN A 25 12.20 -10.55 -24.00
CA GLN A 25 12.25 -9.63 -22.86
C GLN A 25 13.70 -9.32 -22.47
N ALA A 26 13.99 -8.04 -22.24
CA ALA A 26 15.25 -7.57 -21.66
C ALA A 26 14.97 -7.19 -20.20
N VAL A 27 15.45 -7.99 -19.27
CA VAL A 27 15.32 -7.74 -17.83
C VAL A 27 16.61 -7.11 -17.33
N LEU A 28 16.51 -5.91 -16.75
CA LEU A 28 17.60 -5.29 -16.00
C LEU A 28 17.42 -5.63 -14.52
N THR A 29 18.28 -6.50 -13.98
CA THR A 29 18.30 -6.81 -12.55
C THR A 29 19.38 -5.96 -11.88
N VAL A 30 19.00 -5.05 -10.98
CA VAL A 30 19.94 -4.36 -10.08
C VAL A 30 19.91 -5.09 -8.75
N GLY A 31 20.95 -5.88 -8.47
CA GLY A 31 21.11 -6.60 -7.20
C GLY A 31 22.02 -5.84 -6.23
N GLY A 32 21.75 -5.94 -4.92
CA GLY A 32 22.50 -5.28 -3.84
C GLY A 32 21.63 -4.32 -3.00
N THR A 33 22.22 -3.62 -2.03
CA THR A 33 21.55 -2.56 -1.24
C THR A 33 21.45 -1.23 -1.98
N GLY A 34 21.76 -1.19 -3.28
CA GLY A 34 21.74 0.01 -4.12
C GLY A 34 20.34 0.36 -4.63
N SER A 35 20.12 1.63 -4.94
CA SER A 35 18.88 2.11 -5.55
C SER A 35 18.89 1.93 -7.07
N LEU A 36 17.76 1.56 -7.66
CA LEU A 36 17.53 1.71 -9.10
C LEU A 36 17.27 3.19 -9.39
N VAL A 37 18.30 3.90 -9.87
CA VAL A 37 18.18 5.32 -10.22
C VAL A 37 18.00 5.46 -11.73
N ILE A 38 16.78 5.74 -12.18
CA ILE A 38 16.49 6.10 -13.57
C ILE A 38 16.66 7.62 -13.71
N THR A 39 17.85 8.06 -14.15
CA THR A 39 18.12 9.48 -14.43
C THR A 39 18.21 9.75 -15.94
N GLY A 40 17.65 10.87 -16.37
CA GLY A 40 17.82 11.38 -17.74
C GLY A 40 18.50 12.74 -17.72
N SER A 41 19.75 12.83 -18.20
CA SER A 41 20.43 14.11 -18.43
C SER A 41 20.47 14.40 -19.92
N GLY A 42 19.63 15.34 -20.39
CA GLY A 42 19.66 15.77 -21.78
C GLY A 42 20.93 16.58 -22.10
N ARG A 43 21.76 16.10 -23.03
CA ARG A 43 22.62 16.99 -23.83
C ARG A 43 22.10 16.97 -25.26
N GLY A 44 21.41 18.04 -25.64
CA GLY A 44 21.10 18.31 -27.03
C GLY A 44 22.40 18.43 -27.83
N GLY A 45 22.56 17.58 -28.85
CA GLY A 45 23.69 17.66 -29.77
C GLY A 45 24.03 16.35 -30.46
N GLY A 46 23.20 15.95 -31.44
CA GLY A 46 23.56 14.96 -32.47
C GLY A 46 23.42 13.49 -32.06
N GLY A 47 22.42 12.80 -32.61
CA GLY A 47 22.30 11.34 -32.50
C GLY A 47 21.36 10.82 -31.42
N GLY A 48 20.15 11.39 -31.32
CA GLY A 48 18.90 10.71 -30.96
C GLY A 48 18.90 9.60 -29.89
N HIS A 49 19.30 9.88 -28.65
CA HIS A 49 18.89 9.09 -27.48
C HIS A 49 18.64 10.01 -26.27
N GLY A 50 17.64 10.88 -26.38
CA GLY A 50 17.09 11.63 -25.25
C GLY A 50 15.70 11.11 -24.95
N HIS A 51 15.59 10.03 -24.18
CA HIS A 51 14.27 9.59 -23.70
C HIS A 51 13.99 10.28 -22.37
N LEU A 52 13.02 11.21 -22.38
CA LEU A 52 12.25 11.56 -21.20
C LEU A 52 11.44 10.29 -20.84
N MET A 53 12.04 9.33 -20.15
CA MET A 53 11.39 8.04 -19.91
C MET A 53 10.28 8.22 -18.88
N ASN A 54 9.04 8.00 -19.32
CA ASN A 54 7.95 7.68 -18.42
C ASN A 54 8.26 6.33 -17.74
N VAL A 55 8.06 6.23 -16.43
CA VAL A 55 8.25 5.01 -15.65
C VAL A 55 6.88 4.36 -15.44
N GLY A 56 6.72 3.14 -15.93
CA GLY A 56 5.52 2.32 -15.72
C GLY A 56 5.78 1.19 -14.73
N ILE A 57 4.91 1.02 -13.74
CA ILE A 57 4.83 -0.17 -12.88
C ILE A 57 3.53 -0.88 -13.20
N GLY A 58 3.61 -2.08 -13.76
CA GLY A 58 2.44 -2.76 -14.35
C GLY A 58 1.94 -2.11 -15.65
N ASP A 59 2.53 -0.99 -16.09
CA ASP A 59 2.17 -0.26 -17.30
C ASP A 59 3.30 -0.35 -18.35
N THR A 60 3.01 -0.95 -19.50
CA THR A 60 3.99 -1.13 -20.59
C THR A 60 4.01 0.03 -21.59
N ASP A 61 3.08 0.98 -21.48
CA ASP A 61 2.97 2.16 -22.33
C ASP A 61 2.57 3.40 -21.51
N PRO A 62 3.39 3.78 -20.51
CA PRO A 62 3.03 4.82 -19.56
C PRO A 62 2.86 6.16 -20.25
N LYS A 63 1.70 6.79 -20.03
CA LYS A 63 1.32 8.08 -20.65
C LYS A 63 1.78 9.29 -19.84
N THR A 64 2.09 9.08 -18.56
CA THR A 64 2.58 10.08 -17.61
C THR A 64 3.98 9.71 -17.13
N THR A 65 4.72 10.68 -16.56
CA THR A 65 6.10 10.46 -16.11
C THR A 65 6.24 9.32 -15.09
N LEU A 66 5.23 9.14 -14.24
CA LEU A 66 5.04 7.93 -13.44
C LEU A 66 3.62 7.42 -13.72
N SER A 67 3.50 6.13 -14.00
CA SER A 67 2.22 5.42 -14.14
C SER A 67 2.30 4.12 -13.35
N VAL A 68 1.27 3.87 -12.54
CA VAL A 68 1.12 2.63 -11.77
C VAL A 68 -0.23 2.05 -12.13
N VAL A 69 -0.22 0.81 -12.65
CA VAL A 69 -1.44 0.08 -12.98
C VAL A 69 -1.61 -1.04 -11.97
N HIS A 70 -2.75 -1.03 -11.29
CA HIS A 70 -3.21 -2.12 -10.44
C HIS A 70 -4.25 -2.91 -11.22
N ASP A 71 -3.85 -4.07 -11.75
CA ASP A 71 -4.72 -4.90 -12.57
C ASP A 71 -5.30 -6.05 -11.73
N TYR A 72 -6.50 -5.82 -11.22
CA TYR A 72 -7.31 -6.84 -10.53
C TYR A 72 -8.33 -7.52 -11.46
N ASN A 73 -8.35 -7.14 -12.75
CA ASN A 73 -9.26 -7.72 -13.73
C ASN A 73 -8.63 -8.90 -14.49
N GLU A 74 -7.37 -8.76 -14.93
CA GLU A 74 -6.65 -9.86 -15.58
C GLU A 74 -6.15 -10.89 -14.57
N THR A 75 -5.75 -10.44 -13.38
CA THR A 75 -5.37 -11.32 -12.27
C THR A 75 -6.16 -10.89 -11.05
N THR A 76 -7.11 -11.69 -10.63
CA THR A 76 -8.00 -11.35 -9.51
C THR A 76 -7.27 -11.33 -8.16
N PHE A 77 -7.78 -10.57 -7.19
CA PHE A 77 -7.04 -10.27 -5.96
C PHE A 77 -6.80 -11.50 -5.09
N GLU A 78 -7.73 -12.46 -5.09
CA GLU A 78 -7.65 -13.71 -4.35
C GLU A 78 -6.57 -14.66 -4.89
N ASN A 79 -6.12 -14.43 -6.14
CA ASN A 79 -4.98 -15.11 -6.73
C ASN A 79 -3.65 -14.35 -6.55
N GLN A 80 -3.68 -13.12 -6.03
CA GLN A 80 -2.49 -12.29 -5.81
C GLN A 80 -2.13 -12.11 -4.33
N LEU A 81 -3.13 -11.99 -3.47
CA LEU A 81 -3.00 -11.59 -2.07
C LEU A 81 -3.64 -12.64 -1.17
N SER A 82 -2.94 -13.01 -0.11
CA SER A 82 -3.51 -13.76 1.02
C SER A 82 -4.20 -12.81 2.00
N ASP A 83 -4.93 -13.37 2.96
CA ASP A 83 -5.60 -12.63 4.01
C ASP A 83 -4.66 -11.64 4.71
N GLY A 84 -5.05 -10.37 4.71
CA GLY A 84 -4.31 -9.30 5.36
C GLY A 84 -3.06 -8.82 4.60
N GLU A 85 -2.81 -9.34 3.40
CA GLU A 85 -1.75 -8.84 2.52
C GLU A 85 -2.23 -7.65 1.69
N GLY A 86 -1.30 -6.75 1.37
CA GLY A 86 -1.57 -5.55 0.60
C GLY A 86 -0.31 -4.82 0.17
N GLY A 87 -0.48 -3.73 -0.58
CA GLY A 87 0.60 -2.93 -1.12
C GLY A 87 0.21 -1.47 -1.31
N GLY A 88 1.19 -0.59 -1.14
CA GLY A 88 1.04 0.86 -1.22
C GLY A 88 2.04 1.60 -0.33
N GLU A 89 1.60 2.67 0.31
CA GLU A 89 2.37 3.43 1.28
C GLU A 89 2.35 2.73 2.64
N ILE A 90 3.49 2.18 3.04
CA ILE A 90 3.65 1.45 4.31
C ILE A 90 4.50 2.29 5.27
N LEU A 91 4.00 2.49 6.49
CA LEU A 91 4.68 3.21 7.55
C LEU A 91 5.21 2.24 8.62
N ARG A 92 6.52 2.25 8.82
CA ARG A 92 7.20 1.56 9.93
C ARG A 92 7.62 2.59 10.96
N TYR A 93 6.69 2.94 11.82
CA TYR A 93 6.89 3.93 12.86
C TYR A 93 6.10 3.52 14.09
N SER A 94 6.78 3.14 15.17
CA SER A 94 6.15 2.88 16.46
C SER A 94 7.21 3.03 17.56
N PRO A 95 7.60 4.25 17.93
CA PRO A 95 8.62 4.45 18.95
C PRO A 95 8.12 4.08 20.36
N GLY A 96 6.81 4.16 20.61
CA GLY A 96 6.21 3.88 21.92
C GLY A 96 6.20 2.40 22.30
N ALA A 97 5.99 1.51 21.33
CA ALA A 97 5.98 0.06 21.55
C ALA A 97 6.46 -0.69 20.29
N ASN A 98 6.64 -2.01 20.39
CA ASN A 98 6.93 -2.85 19.22
C ASN A 98 5.97 -4.03 19.15
N ASP A 99 4.69 -3.72 19.23
CA ASP A 99 3.66 -4.75 19.32
C ASP A 99 3.48 -5.48 17.99
N THR A 100 3.02 -6.72 18.10
CA THR A 100 2.49 -7.46 16.97
C THR A 100 1.06 -7.01 16.78
N LEU A 101 0.81 -6.29 15.68
CA LEU A 101 -0.53 -5.88 15.31
C LEU A 101 -1.26 -7.09 14.70
N THR A 102 -2.57 -7.16 14.94
CA THR A 102 -3.44 -8.09 14.22
C THR A 102 -3.49 -7.64 12.77
N VAL A 103 -3.19 -8.56 11.86
CA VAL A 103 -3.18 -8.26 10.43
C VAL A 103 -4.61 -7.98 9.96
N GLY A 104 -4.81 -6.94 9.16
CA GLY A 104 -6.13 -6.56 8.64
C GLY A 104 -6.95 -5.63 9.54
N GLN A 105 -6.56 -5.49 10.82
CA GLN A 105 -7.22 -4.55 11.73
C GLN A 105 -6.80 -3.10 11.49
N LEU A 106 -7.72 -2.19 11.79
CA LEU A 106 -7.54 -0.75 11.72
C LEU A 106 -6.96 -0.20 13.01
N TYR A 107 -5.87 0.54 12.90
CA TYR A 107 -5.20 1.19 14.01
C TYR A 107 -5.12 2.70 13.80
N PHE A 108 -5.04 3.45 14.90
CA PHE A 108 -4.69 4.86 14.89
C PHE A 108 -3.32 5.08 15.57
N LEU A 109 -2.57 6.05 15.08
CA LEU A 109 -1.31 6.44 15.71
C LEU A 109 -1.62 7.31 16.93
N HIS A 110 -1.37 6.76 18.12
CA HIS A 110 -1.56 7.47 19.38
C HIS A 110 -0.40 8.45 19.66
N THR A 111 -0.63 9.41 20.55
CA THR A 111 0.31 10.51 20.82
C THR A 111 1.60 10.09 21.53
N ASP A 112 1.63 8.91 22.14
CA ASP A 112 2.84 8.28 22.71
C ASP A 112 3.64 7.45 21.68
N GLY A 113 3.15 7.36 20.44
CA GLY A 113 3.80 6.63 19.36
C GLY A 113 3.53 5.13 19.33
N THR A 114 2.45 4.65 19.97
CA THR A 114 1.90 3.30 19.75
C THR A 114 0.84 3.30 18.63
N TRP A 115 0.57 2.11 18.09
CA TRP A 115 -0.58 1.87 17.23
C TRP A 115 -1.66 1.19 18.05
N ASP A 116 -2.74 1.90 18.29
CA ASP A 116 -3.86 1.44 19.11
C ASP A 116 -5.05 1.13 18.21
N GLN A 117 -5.90 0.17 18.58
CA GLN A 117 -7.05 -0.22 17.76
C GLN A 117 -8.04 0.93 17.65
N THR A 118 -8.47 1.23 16.42
CA THR A 118 -9.46 2.27 16.14
C THR A 118 -10.84 1.83 16.58
N ASP A 119 -11.61 2.74 17.15
CA ASP A 119 -12.98 2.48 17.64
C ASP A 119 -13.84 3.72 17.42
N ALA A 120 -14.98 3.57 16.74
CA ALA A 120 -15.91 4.67 16.44
C ALA A 120 -16.64 5.23 17.67
N ASP A 121 -16.67 4.50 18.80
CA ASP A 121 -17.38 4.89 20.03
C ASP A 121 -16.82 6.16 20.71
N ALA A 122 -15.63 6.62 20.31
CA ALA A 122 -15.02 7.83 20.84
C ALA A 122 -14.18 8.58 19.81
N VAL A 123 -14.39 9.89 19.67
CA VAL A 123 -13.57 10.75 18.78
C VAL A 123 -12.06 10.64 19.03
N ALA A 124 -11.65 10.30 20.26
CA ALA A 124 -10.25 10.14 20.62
C ALA A 124 -9.58 8.89 20.04
N THR A 125 -10.35 7.89 19.58
CA THR A 125 -9.86 6.58 19.14
C THR A 125 -9.84 6.44 17.62
N GLY A 126 -9.44 7.52 16.92
CA GLY A 126 -9.10 7.48 15.49
C GLY A 126 -9.92 8.39 14.58
N ALA A 127 -10.80 9.25 15.11
CA ALA A 127 -11.50 10.23 14.28
C ALA A 127 -10.53 11.27 13.68
N LYS A 128 -9.57 11.75 14.49
CA LYS A 128 -8.65 12.85 14.14
C LYS A 128 -7.24 12.40 13.81
N GLN A 129 -6.90 11.16 14.14
CA GLN A 129 -5.55 10.63 14.08
C GLN A 129 -5.24 10.01 12.71
N LEU A 130 -3.95 9.83 12.43
CA LEU A 130 -3.50 9.01 11.30
C LEU A 130 -3.98 7.57 11.51
N LEU A 131 -4.58 6.99 10.47
CA LEU A 131 -5.03 5.60 10.48
C LEU A 131 -4.10 4.72 9.63
N GLY A 132 -4.03 3.44 9.96
CA GLY A 132 -3.36 2.44 9.16
C GLY A 132 -3.89 1.03 9.40
N ILE A 133 -3.80 0.17 8.39
CA ILE A 133 -4.11 -1.25 8.50
C ILE A 133 -2.87 -2.00 8.99
N GLY A 134 -3.00 -2.80 10.04
CA GLY A 134 -1.93 -3.63 10.56
C GLY A 134 -1.45 -4.67 9.55
N LEU A 135 -0.13 -4.74 9.31
CA LEU A 135 0.47 -5.76 8.43
C LEU A 135 1.31 -6.80 9.22
N GLY A 136 1.27 -6.74 10.55
CA GLY A 136 2.04 -7.59 11.46
C GLY A 136 2.80 -6.76 12.51
N ASN A 137 4.06 -7.10 12.78
CA ASN A 137 4.84 -6.35 13.78
C ASN A 137 5.07 -4.88 13.37
N ALA A 138 4.78 -3.95 14.29
CA ALA A 138 4.69 -2.53 13.99
C ALA A 138 6.00 -1.89 13.49
N ARG A 139 7.17 -2.42 13.84
CA ARG A 139 8.47 -1.88 13.39
C ARG A 139 9.06 -2.60 12.19
N THR A 140 8.67 -3.85 11.93
CA THR A 140 9.22 -4.65 10.82
C THR A 140 8.27 -4.77 9.65
N ALA A 141 7.01 -5.13 9.87
CA ALA A 141 5.99 -5.11 8.83
C ALA A 141 5.45 -3.69 8.64
N GLY A 142 5.02 -3.06 9.74
CA GLY A 142 4.43 -1.72 9.76
C GLY A 142 2.91 -1.74 9.60
N VAL A 143 2.37 -0.60 9.18
CA VAL A 143 0.97 -0.42 8.82
C VAL A 143 0.84 0.12 7.39
N LEU A 144 -0.20 -0.27 6.65
CA LEU A 144 -0.56 0.34 5.38
C LEU A 144 -1.32 1.64 5.67
N ILE A 145 -0.81 2.79 5.22
CA ILE A 145 -1.48 4.09 5.39
C ILE A 145 -2.25 4.55 4.14
N LYS A 146 -1.95 3.96 2.99
CA LYS A 146 -2.66 4.17 1.72
C LYS A 146 -2.34 3.04 0.73
N GLY A 147 -3.33 2.48 0.03
CA GLY A 147 -3.09 1.46 -1.01
C GLY A 147 -4.18 0.41 -1.08
N PHE A 148 -3.85 -0.75 -1.67
CA PHE A 148 -4.78 -1.87 -1.79
C PHE A 148 -4.46 -2.96 -0.78
N VAL A 149 -5.48 -3.52 -0.14
CA VAL A 149 -5.32 -4.59 0.86
C VAL A 149 -6.50 -5.56 0.80
N ARG A 150 -6.21 -6.86 0.92
CA ARG A 150 -7.23 -7.90 1.13
C ARG A 150 -7.54 -7.97 2.63
N ILE A 151 -8.72 -7.52 3.02
CA ILE A 151 -9.16 -7.59 4.41
C ILE A 151 -9.80 -8.96 4.67
N PRO A 152 -9.32 -9.72 5.70
CA PRO A 152 -9.92 -10.98 6.07
C PRO A 152 -11.35 -10.80 6.56
N SER A 153 -12.21 -11.76 6.27
CA SER A 153 -13.61 -11.81 6.73
C SER A 153 -13.80 -11.69 8.24
N THR A 154 -12.77 -11.94 9.05
CA THR A 154 -12.82 -11.78 10.51
C THR A 154 -12.68 -10.33 10.98
N GLU A 155 -12.17 -9.43 10.13
CA GLU A 155 -11.87 -8.04 10.51
C GLU A 155 -12.82 -7.01 9.86
N ILE A 156 -13.74 -7.47 9.01
CA ILE A 156 -14.75 -6.65 8.35
C ILE A 156 -16.16 -7.09 8.73
N LEU A 157 -17.00 -6.12 9.06
CA LEU A 157 -18.37 -6.35 9.53
C LEU A 157 -19.40 -5.91 8.49
N ASN A 158 -20.56 -6.56 8.55
CA ASN A 158 -21.74 -6.27 7.74
C ASN A 158 -21.49 -6.23 6.22
N THR A 159 -20.57 -7.07 5.73
CA THR A 159 -20.31 -7.24 4.29
C THR A 159 -21.62 -7.56 3.55
N PRO A 160 -21.94 -6.81 2.49
CA PRO A 160 -23.06 -7.11 1.59
C PRO A 160 -22.99 -8.52 0.97
N ALA A 161 -24.03 -8.87 0.21
CA ALA A 161 -24.00 -10.11 -0.55
C ALA A 161 -22.86 -10.11 -1.59
N LEU A 162 -22.33 -11.29 -1.88
CA LEU A 162 -21.22 -11.48 -2.83
C LEU A 162 -21.47 -10.76 -4.17
N GLY A 163 -20.48 -9.98 -4.62
CA GLY A 163 -20.53 -9.17 -5.84
C GLY A 163 -21.35 -7.89 -5.72
N ALA A 164 -21.64 -7.44 -4.49
CA ALA A 164 -22.39 -6.20 -4.23
C ALA A 164 -21.60 -5.19 -3.38
N VAL A 165 -20.26 -5.31 -3.33
CA VAL A 165 -19.40 -4.40 -2.56
C VAL A 165 -18.78 -3.28 -3.39
N ASP A 166 -18.72 -3.42 -4.71
CA ASP A 166 -17.95 -2.55 -5.61
C ASP A 166 -18.27 -1.06 -5.43
N GLY A 167 -17.25 -0.29 -5.06
CA GLY A 167 -17.34 1.16 -4.86
C GLY A 167 -18.08 1.59 -3.59
N LEU A 168 -18.52 0.66 -2.74
CA LEU A 168 -19.15 1.02 -1.47
C LEU A 168 -18.11 1.57 -0.49
N PRO A 169 -18.46 2.61 0.28
CA PRO A 169 -17.59 3.14 1.33
C PRO A 169 -17.47 2.14 2.46
N VAL A 170 -16.29 2.11 3.07
CA VAL A 170 -16.02 1.36 4.30
C VAL A 170 -15.72 2.36 5.41
N TYR A 171 -16.30 2.12 6.58
CA TYR A 171 -16.27 3.00 7.74
C TYR A 171 -15.44 2.40 8.87
N VAL A 172 -15.03 3.28 9.79
CA VAL A 172 -14.58 2.84 11.12
C VAL A 172 -15.72 2.16 11.85
N SER A 173 -15.47 0.98 12.41
CA SER A 173 -16.45 0.24 13.22
C SER A 173 -16.46 0.72 14.68
N THR A 174 -17.59 0.52 15.37
CA THR A 174 -17.70 0.58 16.84
C THR A 174 -17.15 -0.69 17.51
N THR A 175 -16.75 -1.70 16.74
CA THR A 175 -15.95 -2.81 17.25
C THR A 175 -14.47 -2.48 17.09
N ALA A 176 -13.75 -2.34 18.20
CA ALA A 176 -12.34 -1.98 18.20
C ALA A 176 -11.51 -2.80 17.19
N GLY A 177 -10.76 -2.09 16.35
CA GLY A 177 -9.88 -2.64 15.32
C GLY A 177 -10.58 -3.09 14.05
N HIS A 178 -11.91 -3.16 14.01
CA HIS A 178 -12.66 -3.64 12.84
C HIS A 178 -13.06 -2.49 11.93
N ILE A 179 -13.45 -2.86 10.72
CA ILE A 179 -14.03 -1.96 9.72
C ILE A 179 -15.42 -2.46 9.34
N ASP A 180 -16.26 -1.57 8.83
CA ASP A 180 -17.68 -1.87 8.66
C ASP A 180 -18.24 -1.25 7.38
N PHE A 181 -19.16 -1.94 6.69
CA PHE A 181 -19.94 -1.35 5.60
C PHE A 181 -21.14 -0.52 6.10
N THR A 182 -21.48 -0.65 7.37
CA THR A 182 -22.52 0.13 8.04
C THR A 182 -21.87 1.28 8.82
N ALA A 183 -22.23 2.51 8.48
CA ALA A 183 -21.78 3.66 9.24
C ALA A 183 -22.28 3.58 10.69
N PRO A 184 -21.46 3.97 11.69
CA PRO A 184 -21.91 4.20 13.06
C PRO A 184 -23.12 5.14 13.10
N SER A 185 -23.98 4.99 14.12
CA SER A 185 -25.27 5.69 14.15
C SER A 185 -25.74 6.09 15.56
N LEU A 186 -24.99 5.74 16.60
CA LEU A 186 -25.33 6.12 17.96
C LEU A 186 -24.76 7.50 18.29
N SER A 187 -25.39 8.18 19.26
CA SER A 187 -24.89 9.46 19.75
C SER A 187 -23.51 9.29 20.38
N SER A 188 -22.63 10.27 20.15
CA SER A 188 -21.19 10.27 20.48
C SER A 188 -20.31 9.36 19.60
N ASP A 189 -20.88 8.54 18.71
CA ASP A 189 -20.08 7.85 17.70
C ASP A 189 -19.55 8.87 16.67
N PHE A 190 -18.44 8.53 16.01
CA PHE A 190 -18.01 9.25 14.82
C PHE A 190 -18.12 8.41 13.55
N VAL A 191 -18.45 9.07 12.44
CA VAL A 191 -18.43 8.51 11.10
C VAL A 191 -17.21 9.02 10.34
N ARG A 192 -16.36 8.10 9.90
CA ARG A 192 -15.21 8.37 9.03
C ARG A 192 -15.09 7.26 7.99
N ILE A 193 -15.02 7.67 6.73
CA ILE A 193 -14.74 6.75 5.62
C ILE A 193 -13.24 6.47 5.60
N ILE A 194 -12.86 5.20 5.51
CA ILE A 194 -11.46 4.77 5.49
C ILE A 194 -10.97 4.36 4.09
N GLY A 195 -11.90 4.20 3.15
CA GLY A 195 -11.63 3.69 1.82
C GLY A 195 -12.89 3.16 1.15
N TYR A 196 -12.69 2.47 0.03
CA TYR A 196 -13.76 1.90 -0.77
C TYR A 196 -13.44 0.45 -1.14
N ALA A 197 -14.45 -0.40 -1.11
CA ALA A 197 -14.34 -1.77 -1.59
C ALA A 197 -14.23 -1.80 -3.12
N ILE A 198 -13.39 -2.69 -3.62
CA ILE A 198 -13.09 -2.85 -5.05
C ILE A 198 -13.71 -4.12 -5.58
N ASP A 199 -13.65 -5.20 -4.80
CA ASP A 199 -14.13 -6.54 -5.14
C ASP A 199 -14.25 -7.38 -3.85
N ASP A 200 -15.01 -8.47 -3.90
CA ASP A 200 -15.12 -9.47 -2.83
C ASP A 200 -15.04 -10.90 -3.34
N ASP A 201 -14.41 -11.77 -2.56
CA ASP A 201 -14.33 -13.21 -2.81
C ASP A 201 -14.70 -13.98 -1.55
N SER A 202 -15.77 -14.77 -1.64
CA SER A 202 -16.45 -15.46 -0.54
C SER A 202 -16.89 -14.54 0.60
N SER A 203 -15.96 -14.03 1.41
CA SER A 203 -16.22 -13.13 2.54
C SER A 203 -15.08 -12.15 2.80
N ASP A 204 -13.97 -12.24 2.05
CA ASP A 204 -12.85 -11.31 2.12
C ASP A 204 -13.06 -10.20 1.08
N VAL A 205 -12.53 -9.02 1.37
CA VAL A 205 -12.78 -7.83 0.55
C VAL A 205 -11.48 -7.18 0.17
N LEU A 206 -11.29 -6.90 -1.12
CA LEU A 206 -10.25 -6.01 -1.59
C LEU A 206 -10.69 -4.56 -1.35
N ILE A 207 -9.92 -3.81 -0.58
CA ILE A 207 -10.20 -2.41 -0.27
C ILE A 207 -9.07 -1.53 -0.82
N TYR A 208 -9.45 -0.43 -1.48
CA TYR A 208 -8.56 0.72 -1.63
C TYR A 208 -8.66 1.58 -0.37
N PHE A 209 -7.67 1.42 0.51
CA PHE A 209 -7.52 2.14 1.76
C PHE A 209 -6.91 3.52 1.51
N ASP A 210 -7.64 4.57 1.85
CA ASP A 210 -7.23 5.97 1.73
C ASP A 210 -8.10 6.80 2.70
N PRO A 211 -7.81 6.75 4.00
CA PRO A 211 -8.72 7.32 4.99
C PRO A 211 -8.95 8.81 4.81
N ASP A 212 -10.23 9.22 4.79
CA ASP A 212 -10.59 10.63 4.65
C ASP A 212 -10.04 11.43 5.84
N GLY A 213 -9.59 12.65 5.62
CA GLY A 213 -9.23 13.57 6.69
C GLY A 213 -10.45 14.15 7.44
N SER A 214 -11.64 14.01 6.84
CA SER A 214 -12.92 14.49 7.34
C SER A 214 -13.65 13.39 8.10
N TRP A 215 -14.39 13.80 9.14
CA TRP A 215 -15.23 12.93 9.97
C TRP A 215 -16.37 13.76 10.57
N VAL A 216 -17.43 13.09 11.02
CA VAL A 216 -18.60 13.72 11.65
C VAL A 216 -18.88 13.02 12.97
N GLU A 217 -19.11 13.77 14.03
CA GLU A 217 -19.67 13.28 15.30
C GLU A 217 -21.19 13.25 15.21
N ILE A 218 -21.82 12.23 15.77
CA ILE A 218 -23.27 12.10 15.83
C ILE A 218 -23.76 12.64 17.18
N ASP A 219 -24.66 13.62 17.15
CA ASP A 219 -25.26 14.24 18.35
C ASP A 219 -26.61 13.60 18.73
#